data_AF-A0A952RRR1-F1
#
_entry.id   AF-A0A952RRR1-F1
#
_cell.length_a   1.000
_cell.length_b   1.000
_cell.length_c   1.000
_cell.angle_alpha   90.00
_cell.angle_beta   90.00
_cell.angle_gamma   90.00
#
_symmetry.space_group_name_H-M   'P 1'
#
loop_
_entity.id
_entity.type
_entity.pdbx_description
1 polymer ?
#
loop_
_entity_poly.entity_id
_entity_poly.type
_entity_poly.pdbx_seq_one_letter_code
_entity_poly.pdbx_strand_id
1 'polypeptide(L)'
;MARTTTLFVATDEQLVRLFAAVRHSLDQPITTVKKNPILRQVHGTESWDPGADDEEAAISTRSGAAAIPSIYAAGGAEPIEPIMIPESKVDRVLEETAPLRLRALPHAAVLGITALELETLSVVLLGDKKPPARIVETESDDGFVDGLPSEALMPLALLDAAKLDDVTERWNALLKLTHRKADRASLLVLRELAREAIACGGHVFTHMPS
;
A
#
# COMPACT_ATOMS: atom_id res chain seq x y z
N MET A 1 2.67 -21.31 1.75
CA MET A 1 1.28 -20.92 1.46
C MET A 1 1.28 -19.49 0.99
N ALA A 2 0.47 -19.14 -0.02
CA ALA A 2 0.31 -17.75 -0.43
C ALA A 2 -0.35 -16.98 0.73
N ARG A 3 0.22 -15.83 1.11
CA ARG A 3 -0.32 -15.00 2.19
C ARG A 3 -1.50 -14.19 1.64
N THR A 4 -2.62 -14.23 2.34
CA THR A 4 -3.76 -13.36 2.09
C THR A 4 -3.39 -11.93 2.42
N THR A 5 -3.76 -11.00 1.55
CA THR A 5 -3.66 -9.57 1.80
C THR A 5 -5.01 -8.92 1.56
N THR A 6 -5.32 -7.90 2.37
CA THR A 6 -6.54 -7.10 2.21
C THR A 6 -6.15 -5.81 1.51
N LEU A 7 -6.62 -5.61 0.29
CA LEU A 7 -6.53 -4.32 -0.37
C LEU A 7 -7.71 -3.47 0.06
N PHE A 8 -7.48 -2.18 0.34
CA PHE A 8 -8.55 -1.29 0.77
C PHE A 8 -8.34 0.15 0.31
N VAL A 9 -9.42 0.90 0.26
CA VAL A 9 -9.45 2.33 -0.02
C VAL A 9 -9.71 3.10 1.26
N ALA A 10 -8.89 4.10 1.54
CA ALA A 10 -9.11 5.00 2.68
C ALA A 10 -8.74 6.44 2.31
N THR A 11 -9.55 7.37 2.77
CA THR A 11 -9.20 8.80 2.87
C THR A 11 -8.26 9.04 4.04
N ASP A 12 -7.59 10.20 4.06
CA ASP A 12 -6.73 10.58 5.19
C ASP A 12 -7.47 10.56 6.53
N GLU A 13 -8.71 11.04 6.56
CA GLU A 13 -9.55 11.03 7.77
C GLU A 13 -9.81 9.60 8.26
N GLN A 14 -10.10 8.68 7.33
CA GLN A 14 -10.31 7.27 7.66
C GLN A 14 -9.02 6.59 8.14
N LEU A 15 -7.86 6.90 7.54
CA LEU A 15 -6.57 6.35 7.98
C LEU A 15 -6.24 6.78 9.41
N VAL A 16 -6.39 8.07 9.71
CA VAL A 16 -6.14 8.61 11.05
C VAL A 16 -7.07 7.98 12.09
N ARG A 17 -8.33 7.73 11.73
CA ARG A 17 -9.26 7.02 12.61
C ARG A 17 -8.88 5.56 12.86
N LEU A 18 -8.23 4.90 11.90
CA LEU A 18 -8.00 3.44 11.92
C LEU A 18 -6.62 3.02 12.41
N PHE A 19 -5.61 3.88 12.29
CA PHE A 19 -4.22 3.53 12.56
C PHE A 19 -3.55 4.52 13.49
N ALA A 20 -2.74 4.02 14.42
CA ALA A 20 -2.05 4.77 15.46
C ALA A 20 -1.21 5.94 14.92
N ALA A 21 -0.48 5.72 13.82
CA ALA A 21 0.39 6.73 13.25
C ALA A 21 0.33 6.70 11.71
N VAL A 22 -0.04 7.86 11.15
CA VAL A 22 -0.07 8.08 9.70
C VAL A 22 0.78 9.31 9.39
N ARG A 23 1.71 9.16 8.45
CA ARG A 23 2.63 10.21 8.04
C ARG A 23 2.59 10.44 6.54
N HIS A 24 2.88 11.67 6.16
CA HIS A 24 3.19 12.01 4.78
C HIS A 24 4.59 11.54 4.43
N SER A 25 4.74 11.02 3.22
CA SER A 25 6.05 10.76 2.64
C SER A 25 6.80 12.06 2.37
N LEU A 26 8.13 12.00 2.40
CA LEU A 26 9.00 13.09 2.00
C LEU A 26 8.89 13.38 0.49
N ASP A 27 9.19 14.61 0.09
CA ASP A 27 9.28 14.98 -1.34
C ASP A 27 10.45 14.28 -2.05
N GLN A 28 11.51 13.94 -1.31
CA GLN A 28 12.70 13.25 -1.79
C GLN A 28 13.09 12.10 -0.85
N PRO A 29 13.56 10.95 -1.38
CA PRO A 29 13.98 9.85 -0.55
C PRO A 29 15.26 10.20 0.23
N ILE A 30 15.35 9.70 1.45
CA ILE A 30 16.56 9.65 2.25
C ILE A 30 17.28 8.33 1.97
N THR A 31 18.56 8.40 1.63
CA THR A 31 19.41 7.22 1.49
C THR A 31 20.06 6.88 2.82
N THR A 32 19.72 5.72 3.39
CA THR A 32 20.42 5.17 4.55
C THR A 32 21.48 4.17 4.08
N VAL A 33 22.73 4.39 4.48
CA VAL A 33 23.83 3.50 4.15
C VAL A 33 24.12 2.60 5.35
N LYS A 34 23.82 1.29 5.22
CA LYS A 34 24.19 0.29 6.22
C LYS A 34 25.40 -0.50 5.73
N LYS A 35 26.44 -0.53 6.55
CA LYS A 35 27.60 -1.40 6.34
C LYS A 35 27.32 -2.73 7.01
N ASN A 36 27.24 -3.81 6.24
CA ASN A 36 27.21 -5.16 6.80
C ASN A 36 28.62 -5.47 7.33
N PRO A 37 28.82 -5.58 8.66
CA PRO A 37 30.14 -5.78 9.24
C PRO A 37 30.73 -7.17 8.90
N ILE A 38 29.87 -8.14 8.58
CA ILE A 38 30.26 -9.53 8.26
C ILE A 38 30.68 -9.64 6.79
N LEU A 39 29.87 -9.11 5.87
CA LEU A 39 30.14 -9.19 4.43
C LEU A 39 31.03 -8.05 3.91
N ARG A 40 31.35 -7.04 4.75
CA ARG A 40 32.01 -5.77 4.38
C ARG A 40 31.34 -5.04 3.22
N GLN A 41 30.12 -5.41 2.87
CA GLN A 41 29.33 -4.80 1.83
C GLN A 41 28.62 -3.58 2.37
N VAL A 42 28.59 -2.53 1.55
CA VAL A 42 27.83 -1.32 1.80
C VAL A 42 26.53 -1.46 1.05
N HIS A 43 25.41 -1.38 1.77
CA HIS A 43 24.08 -1.40 1.18
C HIS A 43 23.39 -0.07 1.45
N GLY A 44 22.96 0.61 0.39
CA GLY A 44 22.13 1.81 0.47
C GLY A 44 20.68 1.42 0.32
N THR A 45 19.83 1.85 1.26
CA THR A 45 18.37 1.75 1.16
C THR A 45 17.77 3.14 1.08
N GLU A 46 16.98 3.39 0.04
CA GLU A 46 16.19 4.61 -0.09
C GLU A 46 14.85 4.47 0.64
N SER A 47 14.49 5.49 1.41
CA SER A 47 13.22 5.57 2.13
C SER A 47 12.61 6.96 2.00
N TRP A 48 11.30 7.03 1.82
CA TRP A 48 10.54 8.28 1.89
C TRP A 48 9.95 8.53 3.27
N ASP A 49 10.28 7.69 4.25
CA ASP A 49 9.82 7.86 5.62
C ASP A 49 10.59 8.97 6.33
N PRO A 50 9.90 10.03 6.80
CA PRO A 50 10.54 10.99 7.69
C PRO A 50 11.04 10.33 8.99
N GLY A 51 10.52 9.16 9.36
CA GLY A 51 10.71 8.55 10.67
C GLY A 51 9.68 9.06 11.68
N ALA A 52 9.61 8.43 12.85
CA ALA A 52 8.84 8.95 13.97
C ALA A 52 9.47 10.27 14.47
N ASP A 53 8.64 11.21 14.93
CA ASP A 53 9.10 12.39 15.64
C ASP A 53 9.59 11.97 17.03
N ASP A 54 10.86 11.54 17.12
CA ASP A 54 11.54 11.47 18.41
C ASP A 54 11.82 12.91 18.86
N GLU A 55 11.17 13.35 19.95
CA GLU A 55 11.27 14.70 20.54
C GLU A 55 12.72 15.18 20.83
N GLU A 56 13.74 14.32 20.71
CA GLU A 56 15.15 14.68 20.98
C GLU A 56 16.04 14.93 19.75
N ALA A 57 15.57 14.72 18.51
CA ALA A 57 16.41 14.90 17.31
C ALA A 57 16.08 16.17 16.48
N ALA A 58 15.29 17.09 17.04
CA ALA A 58 14.84 18.34 16.39
C ALA A 58 15.93 19.43 16.27
N ILE A 59 17.21 19.06 16.10
CA ILE A 59 18.28 20.03 15.84
C ILE A 59 18.98 19.68 14.53
N SER A 60 18.27 19.92 13.44
CA SER A 60 18.78 20.60 12.25
C SER A 60 17.89 20.24 11.07
N THR A 61 17.12 21.24 10.62
CA THR A 61 16.43 21.30 9.32
C THR A 61 15.37 20.23 9.03
N ARG A 62 14.18 20.35 9.64
CA ARG A 62 12.95 19.77 9.09
C ARG A 62 11.75 20.70 9.28
N SER A 63 11.44 21.42 8.21
CA SER A 63 10.13 22.02 8.00
C SER A 63 9.30 21.01 7.22
N GLY A 64 8.18 20.54 7.77
CA GLY A 64 7.06 20.05 6.99
C GLY A 64 6.82 18.54 6.98
N ALA A 65 6.47 17.96 8.11
CA ALA A 65 5.56 16.81 8.14
C ALA A 65 4.79 16.87 9.46
N ALA A 66 3.50 17.18 9.40
CA ALA A 66 2.65 17.13 10.58
C ALA A 66 2.23 15.67 10.79
N ALA A 67 2.62 15.07 11.91
CA ALA A 67 1.99 13.83 12.37
C ALA A 67 0.51 14.13 12.64
N ILE A 68 -0.40 13.37 12.03
CA ILE A 68 -1.83 13.49 12.30
C ILE A 68 -2.19 12.46 13.39
N PRO A 69 -2.53 12.89 14.62
CA PRO A 69 -2.75 11.97 15.73
C PRO A 69 -4.03 11.15 15.54
N SER A 70 -3.91 9.83 15.72
CA SER A 70 -5.01 8.88 15.66
C SER A 70 -5.98 9.01 16.82
N ILE A 71 -7.28 8.96 16.54
CA ILE A 71 -8.33 8.88 17.56
C ILE A 71 -8.93 7.47 17.56
N TYR A 72 -8.37 6.56 18.36
CA TYR A 72 -8.95 5.23 18.52
C TYR A 72 -10.37 5.30 19.11
N ALA A 73 -11.35 4.85 18.32
CA ALA A 73 -12.56 4.23 18.80
C ALA A 73 -12.85 3.02 17.91
N ALA A 74 -12.50 1.83 18.42
CA ALA A 74 -13.00 0.57 17.89
C ALA A 74 -14.52 0.55 18.12
N GLY A 75 -15.29 0.97 17.13
CA GLY A 75 -16.75 1.04 17.30
C GLY A 75 -17.50 1.46 16.05
N GLY A 76 -18.27 0.51 15.50
CA GLY A 76 -19.60 0.83 14.96
C GLY A 76 -19.77 1.01 13.46
N ALA A 77 -18.76 0.76 12.63
CA ALA A 77 -18.98 0.78 11.18
C ALA A 77 -19.45 -0.60 10.69
N GLU A 78 -20.63 -0.66 10.06
CA GLU A 78 -21.14 -1.89 9.47
C GLU A 78 -20.20 -2.35 8.33
N PRO A 79 -19.89 -3.65 8.23
CA PRO A 79 -19.13 -4.18 7.12
C PRO A 79 -19.85 -3.85 5.81
N ILE A 80 -19.11 -3.38 4.81
CA ILE A 80 -19.64 -3.18 3.47
C ILE A 80 -19.31 -4.38 2.59
N GLU A 81 -20.01 -4.52 1.46
CA GLU A 81 -19.70 -5.59 0.51
C GLU A 81 -18.30 -5.36 -0.12
N PRO A 82 -17.47 -6.42 -0.22
CA PRO A 82 -16.19 -6.31 -0.91
C PRO A 82 -16.40 -6.00 -2.39
N ILE A 83 -15.39 -5.38 -3.01
CA ILE A 83 -15.37 -5.15 -4.46
C ILE A 83 -15.18 -6.49 -5.15
N MET A 84 -16.29 -7.04 -5.64
CA MET A 84 -16.32 -8.31 -6.35
C MET A 84 -15.96 -8.11 -7.81
N ILE A 85 -14.90 -8.79 -8.27
CA ILE A 85 -14.58 -8.84 -9.71
C ILE A 85 -14.89 -10.25 -10.21
N PRO A 86 -15.86 -10.45 -11.13
CA PRO A 86 -16.29 -11.78 -11.58
C PRO A 86 -15.18 -12.70 -12.10
N GLU A 87 -14.11 -12.09 -12.63
CA GLU A 87 -12.94 -12.75 -13.21
C GLU A 87 -11.88 -13.10 -12.15
N SER A 88 -11.87 -12.36 -11.04
CA SER A 88 -11.20 -12.76 -9.82
C SER A 88 -12.10 -13.80 -9.18
N LYS A 89 -11.67 -15.05 -9.06
CA LYS A 89 -12.37 -15.96 -8.14
C LYS A 89 -12.13 -15.41 -6.74
N VAL A 90 -12.91 -14.43 -6.33
CA VAL A 90 -12.84 -13.85 -4.99
C VAL A 90 -13.15 -15.00 -4.07
N ASP A 91 -12.10 -15.43 -3.40
CA ASP A 91 -12.18 -16.51 -2.47
C ASP A 91 -12.81 -15.93 -1.23
N ARG A 92 -14.10 -16.19 -1.06
CA ARG A 92 -14.92 -15.75 0.08
C ARG A 92 -14.24 -16.08 1.41
N VAL A 93 -13.40 -17.12 1.44
CA VAL A 93 -12.57 -17.48 2.59
C VAL A 93 -11.53 -16.40 2.90
N LEU A 94 -10.94 -15.76 1.89
CA LEU A 94 -9.99 -14.66 2.08
C LEU A 94 -10.68 -13.43 2.68
N GLU A 95 -11.88 -13.10 2.21
CA GLU A 95 -12.68 -11.99 2.76
C GLU A 95 -13.11 -12.24 4.21
N GLU A 96 -13.38 -13.49 4.57
CA GLU A 96 -13.68 -13.87 5.96
C GLU A 96 -12.47 -13.69 6.90
N THR A 97 -11.24 -13.71 6.35
CA THR A 97 -10.00 -13.46 7.11
C THR A 97 -9.57 -12.00 7.16
N ALA A 98 -10.22 -11.12 6.40
CA ALA A 98 -9.90 -9.69 6.39
C ALA A 98 -10.27 -9.03 7.74
N PRO A 99 -9.41 -8.15 8.31
CA PRO A 99 -9.70 -7.48 9.57
C PRO A 99 -11.02 -6.72 9.53
N LEU A 100 -11.88 -6.92 10.54
CA LEU A 100 -13.21 -6.31 10.60
C LEU A 100 -13.20 -4.79 10.39
N ARG A 101 -12.18 -4.09 10.92
CA ARG A 101 -12.04 -2.63 10.75
C ARG A 101 -11.83 -2.21 9.29
N LEU A 102 -11.14 -3.03 8.50
CA LEU A 102 -10.89 -2.75 7.08
C LEU A 102 -12.10 -3.13 6.22
N ARG A 103 -12.92 -4.08 6.69
CA ARG A 103 -14.17 -4.46 6.03
C ARG A 103 -15.25 -3.37 6.06
N ALA A 104 -15.06 -2.32 6.86
CA ALA A 104 -15.89 -1.12 6.87
C ALA A 104 -15.49 -0.11 5.77
N LEU A 105 -14.43 -0.40 5.01
CA LEU A 105 -13.95 0.41 3.89
C LEU A 105 -14.15 -0.33 2.57
N PRO A 106 -14.12 0.35 1.40
CA PRO A 106 -14.05 -0.34 0.12
C PRO A 106 -12.79 -1.22 0.08
N HIS A 107 -12.98 -2.53 -0.04
CA HIS A 107 -11.91 -3.51 0.12
C HIS A 107 -12.08 -4.70 -0.82
N ALA A 108 -11.00 -5.45 -0.98
CA ALA A 108 -10.98 -6.75 -1.61
C ALA A 108 -9.80 -7.57 -1.08
N ALA A 109 -10.03 -8.82 -0.75
CA ALA A 109 -9.00 -9.76 -0.37
C ALA A 109 -8.38 -10.42 -1.60
N VAL A 110 -7.05 -10.40 -1.67
CA VAL A 110 -6.26 -10.97 -2.76
C VAL A 110 -5.12 -11.81 -2.20
N LEU A 111 -4.45 -12.58 -3.06
CA LEU A 111 -3.30 -13.37 -2.68
C LEU A 111 -2.02 -12.69 -3.14
N GLY A 112 -1.07 -12.53 -2.21
CA GLY A 112 0.32 -12.22 -2.55
C GLY A 112 0.57 -10.82 -3.10
N ILE A 113 -0.36 -9.88 -2.94
CA ILE A 113 -0.10 -8.47 -3.23
C ILE A 113 0.40 -7.81 -1.95
N THR A 114 1.70 -7.53 -1.88
CA THR A 114 2.37 -6.88 -0.74
C THR A 114 2.94 -5.52 -1.15
N ALA A 115 3.66 -4.86 -0.24
CA ALA A 115 4.42 -3.64 -0.51
C ALA A 115 5.24 -3.73 -1.82
N LEU A 116 5.93 -4.87 -2.01
CA LEU A 116 6.82 -5.08 -3.14
C LEU A 116 6.04 -5.13 -4.46
N GLU A 117 4.91 -5.81 -4.48
CA GLU A 117 4.04 -5.87 -5.65
C GLU A 117 3.47 -4.49 -5.99
N LEU A 118 3.02 -3.72 -5.00
CA LEU A 118 2.53 -2.34 -5.21
C LEU A 118 3.64 -1.39 -5.69
N GLU A 119 4.83 -1.45 -5.10
CA GLU A 119 6.00 -0.67 -5.52
C GLU A 119 6.38 -1.01 -6.97
N THR A 120 6.40 -2.30 -7.31
CA THR A 120 6.75 -2.72 -8.67
C THR A 120 5.69 -2.27 -9.67
N LEU A 121 4.41 -2.32 -9.30
CA LEU A 121 3.32 -1.83 -10.14
C LEU A 121 3.42 -0.32 -10.37
N SER A 122 3.75 0.45 -9.33
CA SER A 122 3.87 1.91 -9.47
C SER A 122 5.01 2.28 -10.43
N VAL A 123 6.13 1.56 -10.39
CA VAL A 123 7.24 1.75 -11.36
C VAL A 123 6.79 1.43 -12.79
N VAL A 124 5.97 0.39 -13.01
CA VAL A 124 5.44 0.09 -14.35
C VAL A 124 4.54 1.21 -14.88
N LEU A 125 3.70 1.77 -14.01
CA LEU A 125 2.72 2.79 -14.36
C LEU A 125 3.33 4.19 -14.54
N LEU A 126 4.31 4.55 -13.70
CA LEU A 126 4.87 5.90 -13.62
C LEU A 126 6.24 6.02 -14.32
N GLY A 127 6.94 4.90 -14.51
CA GLY A 127 8.28 4.85 -15.10
C GLY A 127 9.42 5.09 -14.10
N ASP A 128 9.12 5.62 -12.91
CA ASP A 128 10.06 5.82 -11.82
C ASP A 128 9.48 5.37 -10.48
N LYS A 129 10.36 5.19 -9.49
CA LYS A 129 9.95 4.91 -8.11
C LYS A 129 9.47 6.20 -7.46
N LYS A 130 8.27 6.18 -6.90
CA LYS A 130 7.63 7.30 -6.19
C LYS A 130 7.35 6.95 -4.73
N PRO A 131 7.21 7.95 -3.85
CA PRO A 131 6.76 7.72 -2.48
C PRO A 131 5.39 7.01 -2.45
N PRO A 132 5.12 6.16 -1.45
CA PRO A 132 3.77 5.67 -1.22
C PRO A 132 2.81 6.83 -0.93
N ALA A 133 1.49 6.63 -1.09
CA ALA A 133 0.53 7.69 -0.78
C ALA A 133 0.65 8.19 0.67
N ARG A 134 0.75 7.25 1.62
CA ARG A 134 1.00 7.53 3.03
C ARG A 134 1.92 6.45 3.60
N ILE A 135 2.58 6.80 4.69
CA ILE A 135 3.32 5.85 5.51
C ILE A 135 2.47 5.59 6.74
N VAL A 136 2.07 4.34 6.90
CA VAL A 136 1.16 3.92 7.96
C VAL A 136 1.95 3.01 8.90
N GLU A 137 2.15 3.47 10.12
CA GLU A 137 2.68 2.64 11.19
C GLU A 137 1.54 1.94 11.90
N THR A 138 1.70 0.63 12.00
CA THR A 138 0.80 -0.28 12.68
C THR A 138 1.40 -0.69 14.01
N GLU A 139 0.53 -1.04 14.96
CA GLU A 139 0.98 -1.77 16.14
C GLU A 139 1.55 -3.14 15.72
N SER A 140 2.44 -3.72 16.53
CA SER A 140 3.20 -4.92 16.16
C SER A 140 2.36 -6.15 15.79
N ASP A 141 1.10 -6.20 16.22
CA ASP A 141 0.09 -7.22 15.93
C ASP A 141 -0.88 -6.83 14.80
N ASP A 142 -0.83 -5.57 14.37
CA ASP A 142 -1.73 -5.01 13.37
C ASP A 142 -1.28 -5.26 11.93
N GLY A 143 -0.18 -5.99 11.72
CA GLY A 143 0.34 -6.34 10.39
C GLY A 143 1.10 -5.21 9.72
N PHE A 144 1.25 -5.24 8.40
CA PHE A 144 1.93 -4.20 7.61
C PHE A 144 0.95 -3.51 6.67
N VAL A 145 1.06 -2.18 6.55
CA VAL A 145 0.25 -1.37 5.64
C VAL A 145 1.12 -0.56 4.71
N ASP A 146 0.90 -0.73 3.40
CA ASP A 146 1.62 0.00 2.35
C ASP A 146 0.65 0.62 1.35
N GLY A 147 0.98 1.82 0.87
CA GLY A 147 0.14 2.59 -0.04
C GLY A 147 0.69 2.65 -1.46
N LEU A 148 -0.20 2.53 -2.45
CA LEU A 148 0.13 2.88 -3.83
C LEU A 148 0.34 4.41 -3.92
N PRO A 149 1.34 4.92 -4.66
CA PRO A 149 1.50 6.36 -4.89
C PRO A 149 0.23 6.99 -5.48
N SER A 150 -0.12 8.20 -5.04
CA SER A 150 -1.36 8.88 -5.48
C SER A 150 -1.39 9.11 -6.99
N GLU A 151 -0.23 9.39 -7.57
CA GLU A 151 -0.02 9.62 -8.99
C GLU A 151 -0.29 8.36 -9.83
N ALA A 152 -0.18 7.17 -9.24
CA ALA A 152 -0.45 5.91 -9.92
C ALA A 152 -1.94 5.58 -10.01
N LEU A 153 -2.81 6.25 -9.24
CA LEU A 153 -4.26 5.97 -9.22
C LEU A 153 -4.92 6.21 -10.58
N MET A 154 -4.68 7.38 -11.19
CA MET A 154 -5.31 7.73 -12.46
C MET A 154 -4.83 6.84 -13.63
N PRO A 155 -3.51 6.59 -13.84
CA PRO A 155 -3.05 5.64 -14.85
C PRO A 155 -3.62 4.24 -14.67
N LEU A 156 -3.70 3.77 -13.42
CA LEU A 156 -4.26 2.46 -13.08
C LEU A 156 -5.75 2.38 -13.40
N ALA A 157 -6.54 3.35 -12.97
CA ALA A 157 -8.00 3.40 -13.18
C ALA A 157 -8.41 3.42 -14.66
N LEU A 158 -7.55 3.99 -15.52
CA LEU A 158 -7.76 4.16 -16.97
C LEU A 158 -7.27 2.96 -17.81
N LEU A 159 -6.77 1.88 -17.20
CA LEU A 159 -6.37 0.68 -17.94
C LEU A 159 -7.58 0.02 -18.63
N ASP A 160 -7.55 0.04 -19.96
CA ASP A 160 -8.47 -0.73 -20.80
C ASP A 160 -8.07 -2.22 -20.86
N ALA A 161 -8.95 -3.04 -21.44
CA ALA A 161 -8.74 -4.48 -21.51
C ALA A 161 -7.46 -4.92 -22.24
N ALA A 162 -7.05 -4.16 -23.27
CA ALA A 162 -5.85 -4.46 -24.05
C ALA A 162 -4.57 -4.12 -23.27
N LYS A 163 -4.59 -3.04 -22.49
CA LYS A 163 -3.46 -2.60 -21.66
C LYS A 163 -3.27 -3.44 -20.41
N LEU A 164 -4.32 -4.10 -19.90
CA LEU A 164 -4.21 -4.95 -18.72
C LEU A 164 -3.18 -6.08 -18.92
N ASP A 165 -3.16 -6.69 -20.10
CA ASP A 165 -2.24 -7.81 -20.36
C ASP A 165 -0.79 -7.32 -20.47
N ASP A 166 -0.55 -6.21 -21.18
CA ASP A 166 0.77 -5.57 -21.29
C ASP A 166 1.30 -5.13 -19.91
N VAL A 167 0.47 -4.45 -19.12
CA VAL A 167 0.85 -4.02 -17.77
C VAL A 167 1.12 -5.22 -16.87
N THR A 168 0.31 -6.27 -16.94
CA THR A 168 0.53 -7.51 -16.16
C THR A 168 1.84 -8.19 -16.55
N GLU A 169 2.19 -8.22 -17.83
CA GLU A 169 3.45 -8.79 -18.31
C GLU A 169 4.65 -7.97 -17.83
N ARG A 170 4.61 -6.65 -17.98
CA ARG A 170 5.67 -5.74 -17.50
C ARG A 170 5.84 -5.79 -15.98
N TRP A 171 4.74 -5.87 -15.25
CA TRP A 171 4.75 -6.03 -13.79
C TRP A 171 5.43 -7.34 -13.39
N ASN A 172 5.06 -8.44 -14.03
CA ASN A 172 5.68 -9.74 -13.78
C ASN A 172 7.15 -9.82 -14.23
N ALA A 173 7.56 -9.07 -15.26
CA ALA A 173 8.95 -9.01 -15.67
C ALA A 173 9.85 -8.45 -14.57
N LEU A 174 9.38 -7.41 -13.85
CA LEU A 174 10.10 -6.85 -12.71
C LEU A 174 10.01 -7.75 -11.47
N LEU A 175 8.84 -8.34 -11.17
CA LEU A 175 8.67 -9.24 -10.03
C LEU A 175 9.48 -10.54 -10.14
N LYS A 176 9.81 -11.00 -11.36
CA LYS A 176 10.70 -12.16 -11.56
C LYS A 176 12.06 -11.99 -10.89
N LEU A 177 12.57 -10.75 -10.79
CA LEU A 177 13.85 -10.46 -10.14
C LEU A 177 13.85 -10.81 -8.64
N THR A 178 12.67 -10.88 -8.03
CA THR A 178 12.46 -11.21 -6.61
C THR A 178 11.74 -12.55 -6.41
N HIS A 179 11.63 -13.36 -7.48
CA HIS A 179 10.90 -14.64 -7.50
C HIS A 179 9.41 -14.51 -7.10
N ARG A 180 8.81 -13.35 -7.38
CA ARG A 180 7.40 -13.04 -7.12
C ARG A 180 6.59 -13.04 -8.43
N LYS A 181 5.28 -13.06 -8.30
CA LYS A 181 4.34 -12.99 -9.41
C LYS A 181 3.04 -12.33 -8.95
N ALA A 182 2.45 -11.52 -9.80
CA ALA A 182 1.09 -11.04 -9.67
C ALA A 182 0.24 -11.54 -10.84
N ASP A 183 -1.05 -11.76 -10.61
CA ASP A 183 -1.97 -12.17 -11.66
C ASP A 183 -2.83 -11.02 -12.18
N ARG A 184 -3.43 -11.26 -13.35
CA ARG A 184 -4.30 -10.28 -14.02
C ARG A 184 -5.53 -9.94 -13.17
N ALA A 185 -6.04 -10.90 -12.38
CA ALA A 185 -7.17 -10.70 -11.49
C ALA A 185 -6.86 -9.67 -10.40
N SER A 186 -5.67 -9.73 -9.82
CA SER A 186 -5.19 -8.77 -8.83
C SER A 186 -5.04 -7.37 -9.44
N LEU A 187 -4.57 -7.26 -10.69
CA LEU A 187 -4.49 -5.97 -11.40
C LEU A 187 -5.89 -5.37 -11.65
N LEU A 188 -6.87 -6.20 -12.00
CA LEU A 188 -8.26 -5.77 -12.13
C LEU A 188 -8.82 -5.25 -10.81
N VAL A 189 -8.56 -5.96 -9.69
CA VAL A 189 -9.01 -5.53 -8.36
C VAL A 189 -8.39 -4.18 -8.00
N LEU A 190 -7.08 -4.03 -8.19
CA LEU A 190 -6.38 -2.77 -7.98
C LEU A 190 -6.93 -1.64 -8.86
N ARG A 191 -7.33 -1.94 -10.11
CA ARG A 191 -7.97 -0.95 -10.99
C ARG A 191 -9.31 -0.47 -10.45
N GLU A 192 -10.18 -1.36 -10.00
CA GLU A 192 -11.48 -0.95 -9.46
C GLU A 192 -11.33 -0.21 -8.13
N LEU A 193 -10.40 -0.65 -7.26
CA LEU A 193 -10.03 0.10 -6.06
C LEU A 193 -9.46 1.49 -6.37
N ALA A 194 -8.67 1.64 -7.44
CA ALA A 194 -8.17 2.94 -7.87
C ALA A 194 -9.30 3.87 -8.34
N ARG A 195 -10.33 3.33 -9.01
CA ARG A 195 -11.52 4.11 -9.40
C ARG A 195 -12.30 4.56 -8.17
N GLU A 196 -12.48 3.66 -7.22
CA GLU A 196 -13.16 3.97 -5.96
C GLU A 196 -12.38 5.03 -5.17
N ALA A 197 -11.04 4.89 -5.07
CA ALA A 197 -10.17 5.88 -4.45
C ALA A 197 -10.29 7.26 -5.10
N ILE A 198 -10.33 7.34 -6.43
CA ILE A 198 -10.54 8.62 -7.14
C ILE A 198 -11.94 9.19 -6.84
N ALA A 199 -12.97 8.35 -6.80
CA ALA A 199 -14.35 8.78 -6.56
C ALA A 199 -14.56 9.35 -5.15
N CYS A 200 -13.90 8.78 -4.13
CA CYS A 200 -14.04 9.22 -2.74
C CYS A 200 -12.90 10.14 -2.26
N GLY A 201 -11.92 10.47 -3.11
CA GLY A 201 -10.75 11.25 -2.71
C GLY A 201 -9.81 10.50 -1.75
N GLY A 202 -9.78 9.17 -1.83
CA GLY A 202 -8.95 8.29 -1.02
C GLY A 202 -7.69 7.78 -1.73
N HIS A 203 -7.05 6.82 -1.09
CA HIS A 203 -5.84 6.14 -1.56
C HIS A 203 -5.99 4.63 -1.46
N VAL A 204 -5.23 3.89 -2.27
CA VAL A 204 -5.22 2.42 -2.27
C VAL A 204 -4.09 1.90 -1.40
N PHE A 205 -4.42 1.01 -0.47
CA PHE A 205 -3.50 0.39 0.45
C PHE A 205 -3.58 -1.13 0.37
N THR A 206 -2.51 -1.80 0.79
CA THR A 206 -2.50 -3.21 1.14
C THR A 206 -2.29 -3.35 2.64
N HIS A 207 -3.01 -4.28 3.25
CA HIS A 207 -2.80 -4.76 4.60
C HIS A 207 -2.41 -6.24 4.57
N MET A 208 -1.33 -6.59 5.25
CA MET A 208 -0.93 -7.97 5.45
C MET A 208 -0.93 -8.30 6.94
N PRO A 209 -1.70 -9.29 7.40
CA PRO A 209 -1.67 -9.71 8.80
C PRO A 209 -0.27 -10.25 9.17
N SER A 210 0.15 -9.95 10.41
CA SER A 210 1.45 -10.35 11.00
C SER A 210 1.60 -11.86 11.13
#